data_AF-E5L9E8-F1
#
_entry.id   AF-E5L9E8-F1
#
_cell.length_a   1.000
_cell.length_b   1.000
_cell.length_c   1.000
_cell.angle_alpha   90.00
_cell.angle_beta   90.00
_cell.angle_gamma   90.00
#
_symmetry.space_group_name_H-M   'P 1'
#
loop_
_entity.id
_entity.type
_entity.pdbx_description
1 polymer ?
#
loop_
_entity_poly.entity_id
_entity_poly.type
_entity_poly.pdbx_seq_one_letter_code
_entity_poly.pdbx_strand_id
1 'polypeptide(L)'
;TKLGLSKQETDIAAFERDLSTLSKEEAAARQKAVETKLRELEAQEAPLNQLAQTYAKLMMSAGVDPENIQSLTMPTKVMLAKWRQLGPRCHAVIDVIDKDVKLRRDFEKAQQEAVNALTSIQSELERLQKQQPSTPAEAQAAVKRIENLEAKLKQAGEKVESADKLAAETKTKAKQDELTRIVTLITQYTTIWRELQTRIITIKTEWIAKAAAAASGIAGAVAEAAITATHASEADASVQVNTLSQRKLRKAQMQRETSITAKDAYIMELETAIKECQTNLDELKRTICDKTRKPGPQKMSKLISNAQSSTELVKHLSQLLLSECQASADEAQVETVAELALRFQTLLSQWKTRQQQDQKSSEVGRLTCPLCTQRNWQQIDNDLWRL
;
A
#
# COMPACT_ATOMS: atom_id res chain seq x y z
N THR A 1 23.82 -9.98 -46.49
CA THR A 1 22.69 -10.51 -45.68
C THR A 1 23.02 -10.65 -44.19
N LYS A 2 24.06 -11.39 -43.77
CA LYS A 2 24.44 -11.50 -42.33
C LYS A 2 24.73 -10.15 -41.64
N LEU A 3 25.45 -9.23 -42.31
CA LEU A 3 25.72 -7.88 -41.80
C LEU A 3 24.44 -7.05 -41.61
N GLY A 4 23.43 -7.28 -42.45
CA GLY A 4 22.13 -6.61 -42.38
C GLY A 4 21.34 -7.06 -41.15
N LEU A 5 21.25 -8.38 -40.91
CA LEU A 5 20.57 -8.94 -39.74
C LEU A 5 21.19 -8.45 -38.42
N SER A 6 22.52 -8.48 -38.31
CA SER A 6 23.22 -8.04 -37.09
C SER A 6 22.98 -6.55 -36.79
N LYS A 7 22.88 -5.71 -37.83
CA LYS A 7 22.48 -4.30 -37.67
C LYS A 7 21.05 -4.18 -37.13
N GLN A 8 20.09 -4.90 -37.71
CA GLN A 8 18.70 -4.89 -37.25
C GLN A 8 18.56 -5.39 -35.80
N GLU A 9 19.30 -6.45 -35.43
CA GLU A 9 19.35 -6.96 -34.05
C GLU A 9 19.89 -5.90 -33.07
N THR A 10 20.91 -5.13 -33.49
CA THR A 10 21.51 -4.06 -32.68
C THR A 10 20.56 -2.88 -32.52
N ASP A 11 19.89 -2.47 -33.61
CA ASP A 11 18.91 -1.38 -33.58
C ASP A 11 17.75 -1.71 -32.64
N ILE A 12 17.20 -2.94 -32.71
CA ILE A 12 16.11 -3.38 -31.81
C ILE A 12 16.61 -3.52 -30.37
N ALA A 13 17.81 -4.05 -30.17
CA ALA A 13 18.42 -4.12 -28.83
C ALA A 13 18.66 -2.72 -28.23
N ALA A 14 18.83 -1.68 -29.03
CA ALA A 14 18.89 -0.30 -28.55
C ALA A 14 17.50 0.21 -28.13
N PHE A 15 16.43 -0.21 -28.81
CA PHE A 15 15.06 0.13 -28.40
C PHE A 15 14.60 -0.60 -27.14
N GLU A 16 15.12 -1.81 -26.87
CA GLU A 16 14.80 -2.58 -25.66
C GLU A 16 15.43 -2.03 -24.37
N ARG A 17 16.44 -1.15 -24.49
CA ARG A 17 17.11 -0.55 -23.33
C ARG A 17 16.29 0.58 -22.73
N ASP A 18 16.36 0.66 -21.41
CA ASP A 18 15.85 1.78 -20.62
C ASP A 18 14.36 2.08 -20.83
N LEU A 19 13.57 1.06 -21.19
CA LEU A 19 12.12 1.21 -21.43
C LEU A 19 11.34 1.64 -20.19
N SER A 20 11.85 1.34 -18.99
CA SER A 20 11.19 1.64 -17.72
C SER A 20 11.41 3.06 -17.22
N THR A 21 12.24 3.87 -17.90
CA THR A 21 12.64 5.21 -17.44
C THR A 21 12.40 6.29 -18.49
N LEU A 22 11.62 5.99 -19.54
CA LEU A 22 11.35 6.94 -20.62
C LEU A 22 10.44 8.09 -20.14
N SER A 23 10.81 9.32 -20.50
CA SER A 23 9.89 10.45 -20.40
C SER A 23 8.72 10.31 -21.38
N LYS A 24 7.69 11.14 -21.24
CA LYS A 24 6.54 11.17 -22.15
C LYS A 24 6.95 11.41 -23.61
N GLU A 25 7.86 12.36 -23.84
CA GLU A 25 8.36 12.70 -25.17
C GLU A 25 9.28 11.60 -25.73
N GLU A 26 10.14 11.03 -24.89
CA GLU A 26 11.03 9.93 -25.25
C GLU A 26 10.26 8.66 -25.61
N ALA A 27 9.20 8.35 -24.85
CA ALA A 27 8.30 7.23 -25.11
C ALA A 27 7.62 7.37 -26.48
N ALA A 28 7.08 8.56 -26.80
CA ALA A 28 6.45 8.84 -28.09
C ALA A 28 7.44 8.77 -29.26
N ALA A 29 8.64 9.34 -29.09
CA ALA A 29 9.69 9.29 -30.09
C ALA A 29 10.16 7.85 -30.34
N ARG A 30 10.33 7.06 -29.28
CA ARG A 30 10.75 5.66 -29.35
C ARG A 30 9.69 4.77 -29.96
N GLN A 31 8.42 4.96 -29.60
CA GLN A 31 7.29 4.25 -30.23
C GLN A 31 7.27 4.48 -31.74
N LYS A 32 7.34 5.74 -32.20
CA LYS A 32 7.40 6.07 -33.63
C LYS A 32 8.61 5.46 -34.33
N ALA A 33 9.77 5.43 -33.68
CA ALA A 33 10.98 4.82 -34.22
C ALA A 33 10.83 3.29 -34.37
N VAL A 34 10.23 2.62 -33.38
CA VAL A 34 9.98 1.17 -33.40
C VAL A 34 8.93 0.82 -34.44
N GLU A 35 7.87 1.60 -34.59
CA GLU A 35 6.86 1.42 -35.66
C GLU A 35 7.46 1.60 -37.05
N THR A 36 8.33 2.59 -37.23
CA THR A 36 9.05 2.79 -38.51
C THR A 36 9.92 1.58 -38.80
N LYS A 37 10.63 1.07 -37.78
CA LYS A 37 11.46 -0.13 -37.89
C LYS A 37 10.64 -1.38 -38.21
N LEU A 38 9.48 -1.52 -37.59
CA LEU A 38 8.56 -2.64 -37.86
C LEU A 38 8.13 -2.63 -39.33
N ARG A 39 7.76 -1.47 -39.89
CA ARG A 39 7.45 -1.34 -41.32
C ARG A 39 8.64 -1.67 -42.23
N GLU A 40 9.85 -1.29 -41.84
CA GLU A 40 11.07 -1.69 -42.58
C GLU A 40 11.27 -3.20 -42.59
N LEU A 41 10.98 -3.89 -41.48
CA LEU A 41 11.05 -5.35 -41.37
C LEU A 41 9.99 -6.04 -42.24
N GLU A 42 8.76 -5.52 -42.22
CA GLU A 42 7.64 -6.01 -43.05
C GLU A 42 7.94 -5.85 -44.55
N ALA A 43 8.55 -4.74 -44.96
CA ALA A 43 8.97 -4.53 -46.35
C ALA A 43 9.99 -5.58 -46.85
N GLN A 44 10.78 -6.16 -45.94
CA GLN A 44 11.77 -7.21 -46.25
C GLN A 44 11.19 -8.63 -46.11
N GLU A 45 9.92 -8.77 -45.73
CA GLU A 45 9.30 -10.09 -45.51
C GLU A 45 9.15 -10.89 -46.81
N ALA A 46 8.71 -10.25 -47.90
CA ALA A 46 8.51 -10.90 -49.20
C ALA A 46 9.79 -11.57 -49.76
N PRO A 47 10.95 -10.89 -49.87
CA PRO A 47 12.18 -11.54 -50.34
C PRO A 47 12.68 -12.63 -49.38
N LEU A 48 12.42 -12.50 -48.08
CA LEU A 48 12.79 -13.54 -47.10
C LEU A 48 11.89 -14.77 -47.18
N ASN A 49 10.61 -14.61 -47.52
CA ASN A 49 9.70 -15.71 -47.79
C ASN A 49 10.11 -16.47 -49.06
N GLN A 50 10.56 -15.77 -50.11
CA GLN A 50 11.14 -16.40 -51.30
C GLN A 50 12.41 -17.20 -50.97
N LEU A 51 13.28 -16.66 -50.11
CA LEU A 51 14.47 -17.37 -49.63
C LEU A 51 14.10 -18.61 -48.80
N ALA A 52 13.10 -18.51 -47.93
CA ALA A 52 12.60 -19.63 -47.13
C ALA A 52 12.00 -20.75 -48.00
N GLN A 53 11.27 -20.39 -49.06
CA GLN A 53 10.74 -21.35 -50.03
C GLN A 53 11.86 -22.02 -50.85
N THR A 54 12.88 -21.26 -51.25
CA THR A 54 14.05 -21.79 -51.97
C THR A 54 14.84 -22.75 -51.09
N TYR A 55 15.04 -22.40 -49.81
CA TYR A 55 15.62 -23.28 -48.80
C TYR A 55 14.81 -24.58 -48.65
N ALA A 56 13.48 -24.49 -48.54
CA ALA A 56 12.63 -25.67 -48.41
C ALA A 56 12.71 -26.58 -49.65
N LYS A 57 12.77 -26.02 -50.86
CA LYS A 57 12.94 -26.77 -52.10
C LYS A 57 14.31 -27.49 -52.18
N LEU A 58 15.38 -26.82 -51.74
CA LEU A 58 16.74 -27.40 -51.67
C LEU A 58 16.85 -28.55 -50.67
N MET A 59 16.17 -28.45 -49.52
CA MET A 59 16.10 -29.55 -48.56
C MET A 59 15.33 -30.78 -49.08
N MET A 60 14.41 -30.58 -50.02
CA MET A 60 13.54 -31.62 -50.58
C MET A 60 14.04 -32.19 -51.92
N SER A 61 15.16 -31.69 -52.47
CA SER A 61 15.68 -32.18 -53.75
C SER A 61 16.28 -33.57 -53.61
N ALA A 62 15.77 -34.54 -54.38
CA ALA A 62 16.33 -35.89 -54.43
C ALA A 62 17.67 -35.90 -55.18
N GLY A 63 18.68 -36.59 -54.62
CA GLY A 63 19.96 -36.85 -55.28
C GLY A 63 21.19 -36.11 -54.72
N VAL A 64 21.05 -35.41 -53.60
CA VAL A 64 22.15 -34.69 -52.94
C VAL A 64 22.29 -35.20 -51.50
N ASP A 65 23.52 -35.31 -51.01
CA ASP A 65 23.83 -35.76 -49.65
C ASP A 65 23.12 -34.87 -48.59
N PRO A 66 22.22 -35.45 -47.77
CA PRO A 66 21.47 -34.71 -46.75
C PRO A 66 22.34 -33.98 -45.72
N GLU A 67 23.46 -34.57 -45.30
CA GLU A 67 24.35 -33.96 -44.30
C GLU A 67 25.05 -32.71 -44.87
N ASN A 68 25.50 -32.81 -46.12
CA ASN A 68 26.12 -31.70 -46.82
C ASN A 68 25.14 -30.54 -47.06
N ILE A 69 23.91 -30.81 -47.53
CA ILE A 69 22.87 -29.77 -47.69
C ILE A 69 22.55 -29.14 -46.34
N GLN A 70 22.39 -29.95 -45.29
CA GLN A 70 22.09 -29.44 -43.97
C GLN A 70 23.21 -28.50 -43.48
N SER A 71 24.48 -28.87 -43.65
CA SER A 71 25.62 -28.03 -43.25
C SER A 71 25.64 -26.67 -43.97
N LEU A 72 25.36 -26.66 -45.28
CA LEU A 72 25.39 -25.46 -46.12
C LEU A 72 24.19 -24.55 -45.87
N THR A 73 23.03 -25.13 -45.52
CA THR A 73 21.77 -24.40 -45.39
C THR A 73 21.41 -24.02 -43.95
N MET A 74 22.04 -24.66 -42.94
CA MET A 74 21.83 -24.36 -41.53
C MET A 74 22.06 -22.88 -41.16
N PRO A 75 23.10 -22.17 -41.67
CA PRO A 75 23.27 -20.74 -41.41
C PRO A 75 22.08 -19.89 -41.91
N THR A 76 21.48 -20.26 -43.05
CA THR A 76 20.29 -19.60 -43.62
C THR A 76 19.05 -19.87 -42.77
N LYS A 77 18.88 -21.11 -42.29
CA LYS A 77 17.81 -21.47 -41.35
C LYS A 77 17.90 -20.65 -40.06
N VAL A 78 19.09 -20.56 -39.46
CA VAL A 78 19.33 -19.76 -38.25
C VAL A 78 19.06 -18.27 -38.51
N MET A 79 19.50 -17.74 -39.66
CA MET A 79 19.24 -16.35 -40.06
C MET A 79 17.74 -16.06 -40.18
N LEU A 80 16.97 -16.94 -40.85
CA LEU A 80 15.51 -16.80 -40.99
C LEU A 80 14.79 -16.89 -39.64
N ALA A 81 15.23 -17.78 -38.75
CA ALA A 81 14.66 -17.91 -37.41
C ALA A 81 14.88 -16.63 -36.59
N LYS A 82 16.10 -16.09 -36.59
CA LYS A 82 16.42 -14.81 -35.94
C LYS A 82 15.63 -13.65 -36.51
N TRP A 83 15.50 -13.58 -37.84
CA TRP A 83 14.70 -12.54 -38.50
C TRP A 83 13.24 -12.56 -38.02
N ARG A 84 12.63 -13.74 -37.97
CA ARG A 84 11.24 -13.92 -37.49
C ARG A 84 11.04 -13.48 -36.05
N GLN A 85 12.08 -13.44 -35.22
CA GLN A 85 12.00 -12.95 -33.86
C GLN A 85 12.05 -11.42 -33.74
N LEU A 86 12.52 -10.70 -34.77
CA LEU A 86 12.64 -9.24 -34.73
C LEU A 86 11.27 -8.56 -34.65
N GLY A 87 10.28 -9.02 -35.42
CA GLY A 87 8.91 -8.48 -35.39
C GLY A 87 8.26 -8.60 -34.00
N PRO A 88 8.19 -9.80 -33.39
CA PRO A 88 7.69 -9.97 -32.03
C PRO A 88 8.42 -9.12 -30.99
N ARG A 89 9.74 -8.92 -31.13
CA ARG A 89 10.51 -8.04 -30.24
C ARG A 89 10.08 -6.58 -30.37
N CYS A 90 9.87 -6.08 -31.58
CA CYS A 90 9.32 -4.73 -31.80
C CYS A 90 7.94 -4.58 -31.13
N HIS A 91 7.04 -5.56 -31.29
CA HIS A 91 5.73 -5.53 -30.63
C HIS A 91 5.84 -5.54 -29.11
N ALA A 92 6.74 -6.34 -28.54
CA ALA A 92 6.98 -6.36 -27.09
C ALA A 92 7.46 -4.99 -26.57
N VAL A 93 8.30 -4.28 -27.33
CA VAL A 93 8.73 -2.92 -27.00
C VAL A 93 7.54 -1.95 -27.03
N ILE A 94 6.72 -1.99 -28.08
CA ILE A 94 5.51 -1.16 -28.20
C ILE A 94 4.56 -1.42 -27.03
N ASP A 95 4.30 -2.70 -26.70
CA ASP A 95 3.41 -3.08 -25.60
C ASP A 95 3.87 -2.54 -24.24
N VAL A 96 5.18 -2.51 -23.99
CA VAL A 96 5.74 -1.96 -22.75
C VAL A 96 5.53 -0.44 -22.71
N ILE A 97 5.80 0.25 -23.82
CA ILE A 97 5.60 1.70 -23.93
C ILE A 97 4.12 2.06 -23.77
N ASP A 98 3.22 1.33 -24.43
CA ASP A 98 1.77 1.57 -24.36
C ASP A 98 1.22 1.35 -22.95
N LYS A 99 1.68 0.32 -22.24
CA LYS A 99 1.31 0.09 -20.83
C LYS A 99 1.72 1.27 -19.95
N ASP A 100 2.91 1.82 -20.17
CA ASP A 100 3.44 2.92 -19.37
C ASP A 100 2.75 4.26 -19.69
N VAL A 101 2.50 4.53 -20.98
CA VAL A 101 1.70 5.69 -21.42
C VAL A 101 0.27 5.61 -20.89
N LYS A 102 -0.34 4.41 -20.91
CA LYS A 102 -1.68 4.19 -20.36
C LYS A 102 -1.72 4.45 -18.86
N LEU A 103 -0.75 3.93 -18.10
CA LEU A 103 -0.66 4.16 -16.66
C LEU A 103 -0.63 5.66 -16.31
N ARG A 104 0.20 6.44 -17.01
CA ARG A 104 0.28 7.90 -16.83
C ARG A 104 -1.04 8.60 -17.16
N ARG A 105 -1.69 8.21 -18.26
CA ARG A 105 -2.99 8.77 -18.67
C ARG A 105 -4.09 8.43 -17.65
N ASP A 106 -4.11 7.21 -17.14
CA ASP A 106 -5.09 6.76 -16.16
C ASP A 106 -4.88 7.50 -14.83
N PHE A 107 -3.64 7.75 -14.42
CA PHE A 107 -3.33 8.61 -13.27
C PHE A 107 -3.80 10.06 -13.47
N GLU A 108 -3.46 10.71 -14.59
CA GLU A 108 -3.90 12.09 -14.90
C GLU A 108 -5.43 12.19 -14.87
N LYS A 109 -6.14 11.20 -15.42
CA LYS A 109 -7.60 11.13 -15.40
C LYS A 109 -8.15 10.96 -13.99
N ALA A 110 -7.62 10.01 -13.22
CA ALA A 110 -8.06 9.76 -11.85
C ALA A 110 -7.82 10.98 -10.94
N GLN A 111 -6.69 11.66 -11.11
CA GLN A 111 -6.37 12.89 -10.41
C GLN A 111 -7.36 14.00 -10.74
N GLN A 112 -7.67 14.22 -12.02
CA GLN A 112 -8.65 15.24 -12.43
C GLN A 112 -10.05 14.92 -11.92
N GLU A 113 -10.47 13.65 -11.94
CA GLU A 113 -11.76 13.21 -11.42
C GLU A 113 -11.86 13.41 -9.89
N ALA A 114 -10.78 13.13 -9.16
CA ALA A 114 -10.70 13.38 -7.72
C ALA A 114 -10.81 14.88 -7.44
N VAL A 115 -9.99 15.72 -8.09
CA VAL A 115 -10.04 17.18 -7.90
C VAL A 115 -11.42 17.74 -8.23
N ASN A 116 -12.03 17.37 -9.36
CA ASN A 116 -13.36 17.85 -9.73
C ASN A 116 -14.43 17.47 -8.70
N ALA A 117 -14.39 16.24 -8.18
CA ALA A 117 -15.31 15.81 -7.13
C ALA A 117 -15.11 16.61 -5.83
N LEU A 118 -13.87 16.83 -5.42
CA LEU A 118 -13.53 17.62 -4.24
C LEU A 118 -13.96 19.08 -4.39
N THR A 119 -13.67 19.73 -5.52
CA THR A 119 -14.07 21.12 -5.79
C THR A 119 -15.60 21.25 -5.85
N SER A 120 -16.31 20.27 -6.41
CA SER A 120 -17.78 20.26 -6.38
C SER A 120 -18.31 20.22 -4.94
N ILE A 121 -17.77 19.34 -4.09
CA ILE A 121 -18.15 19.26 -2.67
C ILE A 121 -17.81 20.56 -1.94
N GLN A 122 -16.65 21.15 -2.22
CA GLN A 122 -16.25 22.44 -1.67
C GLN A 122 -17.25 23.55 -1.99
N SER A 123 -17.66 23.66 -3.26
CA SER A 123 -18.63 24.68 -3.69
C SER A 123 -20.01 24.48 -3.04
N GLU A 124 -20.46 23.23 -2.90
CA GLU A 124 -21.71 22.91 -2.20
C GLU A 124 -21.61 23.25 -0.70
N LEU A 125 -20.47 22.97 -0.06
CA LEU A 125 -20.22 23.29 1.35
C LEU A 125 -20.21 24.80 1.60
N GLU A 126 -19.52 25.57 0.74
CA GLU A 126 -19.48 27.03 0.82
C GLU A 126 -20.86 27.66 0.61
N ARG A 127 -21.67 27.11 -0.30
CA ARG A 127 -23.05 27.54 -0.49
C ARG A 127 -23.91 27.28 0.76
N LEU A 128 -23.74 26.12 1.40
CA LEU A 128 -24.45 25.79 2.63
C LEU A 128 -24.04 26.68 3.80
N GLN A 129 -22.76 27.01 3.94
CA GLN A 129 -22.29 27.94 4.98
C GLN A 129 -22.89 29.34 4.84
N LYS A 130 -23.09 29.82 3.60
CA LYS A 130 -23.70 31.15 3.34
C LYS A 130 -25.21 31.19 3.66
N GLN A 131 -25.91 30.07 3.55
CA GLN A 131 -27.36 29.97 3.79
C GLN A 131 -27.69 29.77 5.28
N GLN A 132 -26.95 30.39 6.20
CA GLN A 132 -27.04 30.15 7.66
C GLN A 132 -28.48 29.89 8.13
N PRO A 133 -28.78 28.70 8.69
CA PRO A 133 -30.14 28.37 9.07
C PRO A 133 -30.61 29.28 10.21
N SER A 134 -31.77 29.91 10.03
CA SER A 134 -32.34 30.88 10.98
C SER A 134 -33.42 30.26 11.86
N THR A 135 -34.03 29.16 11.42
CA THR A 135 -35.04 28.41 12.19
C THR A 135 -34.56 27.01 12.60
N PRO A 136 -35.13 26.39 13.65
CA PRO A 136 -34.77 25.03 14.07
C PRO A 136 -35.06 23.96 13.00
N ALA A 137 -36.14 24.12 12.24
CA ALA A 137 -36.50 23.23 11.13
C ALA A 137 -35.52 23.35 9.94
N GLU A 138 -35.07 24.58 9.65
CA GLU A 138 -34.00 24.83 8.67
C GLU A 138 -32.68 24.23 9.14
N ALA A 139 -32.33 24.35 10.44
CA ALA A 139 -31.13 23.77 11.00
C ALA A 139 -31.12 22.24 10.85
N GLN A 140 -32.25 21.57 11.12
CA GLN A 140 -32.36 20.12 10.95
C GLN A 140 -32.28 19.69 9.47
N ALA A 141 -32.88 20.45 8.54
CA ALA A 141 -32.75 20.20 7.11
C ALA A 141 -31.31 20.46 6.61
N ALA A 142 -30.62 21.44 7.19
CA ALA A 142 -29.26 21.80 6.85
C ALA A 142 -28.25 20.74 7.38
N VAL A 143 -28.48 20.16 8.56
CA VAL A 143 -27.74 19.00 9.08
C VAL A 143 -27.85 17.79 8.14
N LYS A 144 -29.06 17.46 7.66
CA LYS A 144 -29.24 16.37 6.67
C LYS A 144 -28.48 16.63 5.36
N ARG A 145 -28.40 17.89 4.92
CA ARG A 145 -27.60 18.27 3.73
C ARG A 145 -26.11 18.09 3.96
N ILE A 146 -25.61 18.37 5.17
CA ILE A 146 -24.22 18.09 5.55
C ILE A 146 -23.95 16.59 5.60
N GLU A 147 -24.86 15.78 6.13
CA GLU A 147 -24.72 14.31 6.13
C GLU A 147 -24.64 13.75 4.70
N ASN A 148 -25.43 14.31 3.77
CA ASN A 148 -25.32 13.96 2.34
C ASN A 148 -23.97 14.40 1.74
N LEU A 149 -23.44 15.56 2.13
CA LEU A 149 -22.09 15.98 1.72
C LEU A 149 -21.00 15.09 2.30
N GLU A 150 -21.15 14.61 3.53
CA GLU A 150 -20.23 13.66 4.17
C GLU A 150 -20.25 12.31 3.44
N ALA A 151 -21.42 11.85 2.99
CA ALA A 151 -21.53 10.65 2.15
C ALA A 151 -20.87 10.84 0.77
N LYS A 152 -21.10 11.99 0.11
CA LYS A 152 -20.41 12.35 -1.14
C LYS A 152 -18.90 12.48 -0.96
N LEU A 153 -18.46 13.05 0.16
CA LEU A 153 -17.06 13.12 0.56
C LEU A 153 -16.54 11.69 0.62
N LYS A 154 -17.11 10.79 1.42
CA LYS A 154 -16.67 9.39 1.51
C LYS A 154 -16.48 8.70 0.13
N GLN A 155 -17.40 8.91 -0.82
CA GLN A 155 -17.25 8.41 -2.19
C GLN A 155 -16.09 9.06 -2.97
N ALA A 156 -15.87 10.37 -2.81
CA ALA A 156 -14.69 11.04 -3.36
C ALA A 156 -13.39 10.52 -2.72
N GLY A 157 -13.43 10.03 -1.48
CA GLY A 157 -12.30 9.36 -0.82
C GLY A 157 -11.85 8.09 -1.55
N GLU A 158 -12.79 7.30 -2.09
CA GLU A 158 -12.48 6.12 -2.92
C GLU A 158 -11.74 6.52 -4.20
N LYS A 159 -12.12 7.66 -4.80
CA LYS A 159 -11.43 8.21 -5.98
C LYS A 159 -10.03 8.71 -5.66
N VAL A 160 -9.84 9.34 -4.49
CA VAL A 160 -8.53 9.74 -3.97
C VAL A 160 -7.63 8.52 -3.75
N GLU A 161 -8.15 7.46 -3.15
CA GLU A 161 -7.39 6.21 -2.94
C GLU A 161 -7.02 5.54 -4.27
N SER A 162 -7.93 5.55 -5.26
CA SER A 162 -7.64 5.04 -6.60
C SER A 162 -6.55 5.86 -7.30
N ALA A 163 -6.58 7.19 -7.16
CA ALA A 163 -5.54 8.07 -7.69
C ALA A 163 -4.19 7.82 -7.00
N ASP A 164 -4.17 7.61 -5.69
CA ASP A 164 -2.95 7.30 -4.92
C ASP A 164 -2.31 5.98 -5.36
N LYS A 165 -3.11 4.93 -5.63
CA LYS A 165 -2.61 3.64 -6.15
C LYS A 165 -1.92 3.82 -7.50
N LEU A 166 -2.58 4.50 -8.44
CA LEU A 166 -2.01 4.78 -9.77
C LEU A 166 -0.77 5.68 -9.67
N ALA A 167 -0.77 6.62 -8.73
CA ALA A 167 0.38 7.48 -8.48
C ALA A 167 1.57 6.68 -7.93
N ALA A 168 1.35 5.75 -7.00
CA ALA A 168 2.40 4.88 -6.47
C ALA A 168 3.06 4.05 -7.57
N GLU A 169 2.26 3.47 -8.47
CA GLU A 169 2.77 2.73 -9.63
C GLU A 169 3.54 3.64 -10.58
N THR A 170 3.04 4.84 -10.87
CA THR A 170 3.70 5.80 -11.77
C THR A 170 5.03 6.32 -11.19
N LYS A 171 5.11 6.55 -9.88
CA LYS A 171 6.32 7.01 -9.19
C LYS A 171 7.51 6.06 -9.36
N THR A 172 7.26 4.75 -9.40
CA THR A 172 8.35 3.76 -9.52
C THR A 172 9.09 3.83 -10.85
N LYS A 173 8.50 4.46 -11.87
CA LYS A 173 9.01 4.55 -13.24
C LYS A 173 9.34 5.98 -13.68
N ALA A 174 8.98 6.97 -12.87
CA ALA A 174 9.14 8.38 -13.19
C ALA A 174 10.59 8.86 -12.98
N LYS A 175 11.06 9.77 -13.86
CA LYS A 175 12.29 10.54 -13.63
C LYS A 175 12.07 11.59 -12.54
N GLN A 176 13.16 12.18 -12.01
CA GLN A 176 13.11 13.13 -10.90
C GLN A 176 12.12 14.30 -11.12
N ASP A 177 12.11 14.90 -12.30
CA ASP A 177 11.21 16.05 -12.60
C ASP A 177 9.74 15.65 -12.61
N GLU A 178 9.44 14.47 -13.19
CA GLU A 178 8.10 13.90 -13.24
C GLU A 178 7.65 13.43 -11.85
N LEU A 179 8.57 12.90 -11.05
CA LEU A 179 8.34 12.54 -9.65
C LEU A 179 7.92 13.77 -8.83
N THR A 180 8.62 14.90 -8.97
CA THR A 180 8.25 16.16 -8.30
C THR A 180 6.86 16.63 -8.71
N ARG A 181 6.53 16.54 -10.01
CA ARG A 181 5.19 16.87 -10.51
C ARG A 181 4.11 15.95 -9.92
N ILE A 182 4.32 14.63 -9.93
CA ILE A 182 3.38 13.65 -9.38
C ILE A 182 3.15 13.90 -7.89
N VAL A 183 4.23 14.09 -7.10
CA VAL A 183 4.12 14.40 -5.67
C VAL A 183 3.34 15.69 -5.44
N THR A 184 3.57 16.72 -6.26
CA THR A 184 2.82 17.98 -6.15
C THR A 184 1.32 17.77 -6.39
N LEU A 185 0.95 17.00 -7.42
CA LEU A 185 -0.45 16.68 -7.72
C LEU A 185 -1.11 15.88 -6.59
N ILE A 186 -0.40 14.93 -5.98
CA ILE A 186 -0.87 14.17 -4.82
C ILE A 186 -1.13 15.10 -3.64
N THR A 187 -0.17 15.96 -3.32
CA THR A 187 -0.31 16.93 -2.24
C THR A 187 -1.52 17.83 -2.46
N GLN A 188 -1.79 18.27 -3.69
CA GLN A 188 -2.95 19.12 -3.99
C GLN A 188 -4.28 18.43 -3.62
N TYR A 189 -4.59 17.25 -4.16
CA TYR A 189 -5.89 16.63 -3.89
C TYR A 189 -6.00 16.08 -2.47
N THR A 190 -4.91 15.61 -1.86
CA THR A 190 -4.93 15.10 -0.48
C THR A 190 -5.10 16.22 0.55
N THR A 191 -4.52 17.40 0.32
CA THR A 191 -4.75 18.59 1.15
C THR A 191 -6.20 19.04 1.06
N ILE A 192 -6.75 19.21 -0.15
CA ILE A 192 -8.16 19.61 -0.33
C ILE A 192 -9.10 18.60 0.34
N TRP A 193 -8.85 17.30 0.18
CA TRP A 193 -9.61 16.25 0.84
C TRP A 193 -9.63 16.38 2.36
N ARG A 194 -8.45 16.56 2.97
CA ARG A 194 -8.30 16.69 4.43
C ARG A 194 -8.96 17.96 4.98
N GLU A 195 -8.80 19.07 4.26
CA GLU A 195 -9.45 20.35 4.59
C GLU A 195 -10.97 20.23 4.53
N LEU A 196 -11.52 19.59 3.48
CA LEU A 196 -12.97 19.37 3.37
C LEU A 196 -13.51 18.45 4.45
N GLN A 197 -12.79 17.38 4.78
CA GLN A 197 -13.15 16.48 5.88
C GLN A 197 -13.23 17.24 7.21
N THR A 198 -12.23 18.08 7.48
CA THR A 198 -12.20 18.95 8.66
C THR A 198 -13.38 19.91 8.67
N ARG A 199 -13.57 20.66 7.58
CA ARG A 199 -14.63 21.69 7.49
C ARG A 199 -16.01 21.07 7.65
N ILE A 200 -16.29 19.93 7.02
CA ILE A 200 -17.57 19.22 7.17
C ILE A 200 -17.82 18.83 8.63
N ILE A 201 -16.83 18.28 9.33
CA ILE A 201 -16.97 17.90 10.75
C ILE A 201 -17.24 19.13 11.62
N THR A 202 -16.48 20.22 11.44
CA THR A 202 -16.64 21.45 12.22
C THR A 202 -18.02 22.09 12.01
N ILE A 203 -18.49 22.18 10.77
CA ILE A 203 -19.82 22.76 10.49
C ILE A 203 -20.93 21.86 11.04
N LYS A 204 -20.77 20.53 10.93
CA LYS A 204 -21.72 19.57 11.48
C LYS A 204 -21.86 19.73 13.00
N THR A 205 -20.75 19.83 13.72
CA THR A 205 -20.78 19.99 15.19
C THR A 205 -21.38 21.34 15.59
N GLU A 206 -21.03 22.43 14.90
CA GLU A 206 -21.61 23.76 15.12
C GLU A 206 -23.14 23.77 14.91
N TRP A 207 -23.61 23.15 13.83
CA TRP A 207 -25.05 23.16 13.50
C TRP A 207 -25.86 22.23 14.41
N ILE A 208 -25.29 21.11 14.83
CA ILE A 208 -25.89 20.25 15.87
C ILE A 208 -25.99 21.01 17.20
N ALA A 209 -24.94 21.75 17.59
CA ALA A 209 -24.96 22.57 18.81
C ALA A 209 -26.02 23.68 18.73
N LYS A 210 -26.14 24.37 17.58
CA LYS A 210 -27.19 25.38 17.35
C LYS A 210 -28.60 24.78 17.38
N ALA A 211 -28.80 23.61 16.76
CA ALA A 211 -30.09 22.93 16.78
C ALA A 211 -30.47 22.46 18.21
N ALA A 212 -29.50 21.98 18.99
CA ALA A 212 -29.71 21.57 20.39
C ALA A 212 -30.03 22.77 21.31
N ALA A 213 -29.34 23.91 21.12
CA ALA A 213 -29.59 25.14 21.87
C ALA A 213 -30.97 25.75 21.55
N ALA A 214 -31.45 25.60 20.32
CA ALA A 214 -32.79 26.03 19.92
C ALA A 214 -33.89 25.09 20.46
N ALA A 215 -33.61 23.79 20.61
CA ALA A 215 -34.54 22.80 21.13
C ALA A 215 -34.70 22.83 22.66
N SER A 216 -33.69 23.32 23.40
CA SER A 216 -33.72 23.41 24.87
C SER A 216 -34.45 24.65 25.41
N GLY A 217 -35.01 25.51 24.54
CA GLY A 217 -35.76 26.70 24.97
C GLY A 217 -34.92 27.79 25.63
N ILE A 218 -33.59 27.72 25.58
CA ILE A 218 -32.67 28.73 26.15
C ILE A 218 -32.44 29.89 25.15
N ALA A 219 -33.35 30.06 24.19
CA ALA A 219 -33.26 31.10 23.17
C ALA A 219 -33.56 32.53 23.71
N GLY A 220 -34.07 32.66 24.94
CA GLY A 220 -34.49 33.95 25.48
C GLY A 220 -33.49 34.71 26.37
N ALA A 221 -32.49 34.06 26.97
CA ALA A 221 -31.70 34.68 28.05
C ALA A 221 -30.21 34.87 27.76
N VAL A 222 -29.66 34.22 26.73
CA VAL A 222 -28.20 34.24 26.48
C VAL A 222 -27.82 35.19 25.33
N ALA A 223 -28.78 35.62 24.51
CA ALA A 223 -28.53 36.59 23.43
C ALA A 223 -28.29 38.02 23.95
N GLU A 224 -28.90 38.43 25.06
CA GLU A 224 -28.65 39.76 25.67
C GLU A 224 -27.44 39.76 26.63
N ALA A 225 -27.14 38.64 27.30
CA ALA A 225 -26.01 38.58 28.23
C ALA A 225 -24.64 38.53 27.53
N ALA A 226 -24.55 37.96 26.32
CA ALA A 226 -23.29 37.83 25.59
C ALA A 226 -22.83 39.14 24.92
N ILE A 227 -23.76 40.06 24.59
CA ILE A 227 -23.44 41.36 23.97
C ILE A 227 -23.05 42.39 25.05
N THR A 228 -23.55 42.24 26.28
CA THR A 228 -23.24 43.17 27.39
C THR A 228 -21.94 42.82 28.11
N ALA A 229 -21.48 41.57 28.04
CA ALA A 229 -20.25 41.12 28.71
C ALA A 229 -18.95 41.45 27.96
N THR A 230 -19.01 41.88 26.69
CA THR A 230 -17.81 42.24 25.91
C THR A 230 -17.38 43.70 26.05
N HIS A 231 -18.13 44.53 26.79
CA HIS A 231 -17.82 45.96 26.97
C HIS A 231 -17.48 46.38 28.41
N ALA A 232 -17.42 45.45 29.37
CA ALA A 232 -17.22 45.77 30.79
C ALA A 232 -16.20 44.87 31.50
N SER A 233 -15.08 44.53 30.86
CA SER A 233 -13.99 43.76 31.49
C SER A 233 -12.61 44.32 31.15
N GLU A 234 -12.44 45.62 31.37
CA GLU A 234 -11.14 46.26 31.59
C GLU A 234 -11.16 46.98 32.94
N ALA A 235 -11.42 46.25 34.02
CA ALA A 235 -11.07 46.68 35.38
C ALA A 235 -11.18 45.51 36.36
N ASP A 236 -10.05 45.24 37.00
CA ASP A 236 -9.90 44.60 38.30
C ASP A 236 -10.10 43.08 38.48
N ALA A 237 -8.95 42.48 38.76
CA ALA A 237 -8.70 41.64 39.94
C ALA A 237 -9.23 40.20 39.91
N SER A 238 -8.29 39.29 39.61
CA SER A 238 -7.83 38.20 40.48
C SER A 238 -8.82 37.51 41.43
N VAL A 239 -8.63 36.19 41.52
CA VAL A 239 -9.00 35.26 42.61
C VAL A 239 -10.12 34.27 42.22
N GLN A 240 -9.62 33.09 41.80
CA GLN A 240 -10.00 31.75 42.30
C GLN A 240 -11.01 30.84 41.57
N VAL A 241 -10.48 29.63 41.36
CA VAL A 241 -11.07 28.28 41.55
C VAL A 241 -11.59 27.56 40.30
N ASN A 242 -10.76 26.58 39.91
CA ASN A 242 -11.11 25.35 39.21
C ASN A 242 -12.51 24.82 39.55
N THR A 243 -13.39 24.77 38.56
CA THR A 243 -14.45 23.75 38.49
C THR A 243 -14.43 23.10 37.10
N LEU A 244 -13.42 22.26 36.88
CA LEU A 244 -13.47 21.20 35.89
C LEU A 244 -14.67 20.31 36.18
N SER A 245 -15.74 20.45 35.39
CA SER A 245 -16.72 19.38 35.22
C SER A 245 -16.18 18.39 34.19
N GLN A 246 -15.31 17.51 34.69
CA GLN A 246 -14.94 16.26 34.03
C GLN A 246 -16.18 15.37 33.87
N ARG A 247 -16.87 15.45 32.73
CA ARG A 247 -17.62 14.30 32.19
C ARG A 247 -17.98 14.52 30.72
N LYS A 248 -17.38 13.68 29.85
CA LYS A 248 -17.66 13.47 28.41
C LYS A 248 -16.84 14.31 27.42
N LEU A 249 -15.51 14.20 27.48
CA LEU A 249 -14.67 14.19 26.27
C LEU A 249 -14.06 12.79 26.12
N ARG A 250 -14.86 11.84 25.64
CA ARG A 250 -14.31 10.62 25.03
C ARG A 250 -14.14 10.89 23.54
N LYS A 251 -12.89 10.84 23.08
CA LYS A 251 -12.46 10.78 21.67
C LYS A 251 -12.93 11.93 20.77
N ALA A 252 -12.35 13.11 20.97
CA ALA A 252 -12.20 14.11 19.92
C ALA A 252 -10.71 14.26 19.63
N GLN A 253 -10.20 13.44 18.70
CA GLN A 253 -8.83 13.58 18.19
C GLN A 253 -8.88 14.66 17.11
N MET A 254 -8.50 15.89 17.47
CA MET A 254 -8.46 17.03 16.57
C MET A 254 -7.09 17.71 16.69
N GLN A 255 -6.35 17.68 15.57
CA GLN A 255 -5.60 18.79 14.98
C GLN A 255 -4.77 19.69 15.91
N ARG A 256 -3.48 19.83 15.59
CA ARG A 256 -2.93 21.08 15.03
C ARG A 256 -1.49 20.93 14.56
N GLU A 257 -1.24 21.51 13.39
CA GLU A 257 0.08 21.86 12.89
C GLU A 257 0.67 22.95 13.81
N THR A 258 1.76 22.62 14.50
CA THR A 258 2.88 23.51 14.87
C THR A 258 3.92 22.61 15.55
N SER A 259 5.07 22.41 14.90
CA SER A 259 6.26 21.68 15.39
C SER A 259 5.98 20.31 16.04
N ILE A 260 6.17 19.22 15.30
CA ILE A 260 6.33 17.88 15.90
C ILE A 260 7.52 18.00 16.87
N THR A 261 7.25 18.08 18.16
CA THR A 261 8.31 18.01 19.15
C THR A 261 8.86 16.59 19.14
N ALA A 262 10.13 16.38 19.50
CA ALA A 262 10.73 15.04 19.54
C ALA A 262 9.86 14.05 20.35
N LYS A 263 9.17 14.54 21.38
CA LYS A 263 8.19 13.80 22.18
C LYS A 263 7.02 13.28 21.32
N ASP A 264 6.42 14.11 20.48
CA ASP A 264 5.29 13.72 19.63
C ASP A 264 5.68 12.67 18.58
N ALA A 265 6.91 12.77 18.06
CA ALA A 265 7.47 11.75 17.16
C ALA A 265 7.59 10.38 17.87
N TYR A 266 8.16 10.36 19.09
CA TYR A 266 8.27 9.12 19.87
C TYR A 266 6.91 8.55 20.28
N ILE A 267 5.89 9.39 20.53
CA ILE A 267 4.52 8.92 20.80
C ILE A 267 3.94 8.23 19.55
N MET A 268 4.10 8.83 18.36
CA MET A 268 3.65 8.22 17.10
C MET A 268 4.39 6.90 16.78
N GLU A 269 5.70 6.86 17.03
CA GLU A 269 6.50 5.64 16.88
C GLU A 269 6.05 4.56 17.86
N LEU A 270 5.78 4.91 19.13
CA LEU A 270 5.24 3.97 20.12
C LEU A 270 3.88 3.40 19.69
N GLU A 271 2.96 4.25 19.21
CA GLU A 271 1.65 3.80 18.72
C GLU A 271 1.76 2.82 17.54
N THR A 272 2.71 3.07 16.65
CA THR A 272 2.96 2.20 15.49
C THR A 272 3.60 0.89 15.92
N ALA A 273 4.62 0.94 16.77
CA ALA A 273 5.30 -0.23 17.32
C ALA A 273 4.34 -1.12 18.14
N ILE A 274 3.37 -0.52 18.87
CA ILE A 274 2.31 -1.25 19.58
C ILE A 274 1.44 -2.06 18.62
N LYS A 275 1.00 -1.46 17.50
CA LYS A 275 0.19 -2.16 16.48
C LYS A 275 0.96 -3.30 15.82
N GLU A 276 2.24 -3.09 15.51
CA GLU A 276 3.11 -4.13 14.96
C GLU A 276 3.33 -5.27 15.96
N CYS A 277 3.58 -4.94 17.23
CA CYS A 277 3.74 -5.92 18.30
C CYS A 277 2.46 -6.75 18.50
N GLN A 278 1.28 -6.12 18.48
CA GLN A 278 0.00 -6.82 18.53
C GLN A 278 -0.16 -7.82 17.37
N THR A 279 0.19 -7.39 16.15
CA THR A 279 0.13 -8.24 14.95
C THR A 279 1.05 -9.46 15.06
N ASN A 280 2.30 -9.24 15.50
CA ASN A 280 3.27 -10.33 15.72
C ASN A 280 2.80 -11.31 16.82
N LEU A 281 2.22 -10.81 17.91
CA LEU A 281 1.67 -11.64 18.99
C LEU A 281 0.42 -12.41 18.56
N ASP A 282 -0.42 -11.85 17.70
CA ASP A 282 -1.58 -12.54 17.12
C ASP A 282 -1.16 -13.66 16.17
N GLU A 283 -0.13 -13.45 15.34
CA GLU A 283 0.43 -14.49 14.48
C GLU A 283 1.08 -15.62 15.29
N LEU A 284 1.83 -15.28 16.35
CA LEU A 284 2.42 -16.24 17.27
C LEU A 284 1.32 -17.07 17.96
N LYS A 285 0.29 -16.41 18.49
CA LYS A 285 -0.86 -17.09 19.13
C LYS A 285 -1.58 -18.02 18.16
N ARG A 286 -1.87 -17.56 16.93
CA ARG A 286 -2.53 -18.40 15.91
C ARG A 286 -1.71 -19.65 15.62
N THR A 287 -0.39 -19.52 15.52
CA THR A 287 0.52 -20.65 15.28
C THR A 287 0.60 -21.61 16.47
N ILE A 288 0.57 -21.09 17.70
CA ILE A 288 0.56 -21.91 18.93
C ILE A 288 -0.78 -22.63 19.12
N CYS A 289 -1.91 -22.01 18.74
CA CYS A 289 -3.24 -22.60 18.88
C CYS A 289 -3.60 -23.58 17.75
N ASP A 290 -2.91 -23.54 16.61
CA ASP A 290 -3.12 -24.48 15.52
C ASP A 290 -2.73 -25.91 15.96
N LYS A 291 -3.75 -26.76 16.13
CA LYS A 291 -3.62 -28.18 16.48
C LYS A 291 -3.47 -29.09 15.26
N THR A 292 -3.72 -28.58 14.05
CA THR A 292 -3.80 -29.38 12.83
C THR A 292 -2.46 -29.51 12.12
N ARG A 293 -1.56 -28.55 12.31
CA ARG A 293 -0.24 -28.52 11.67
C ARG A 293 0.86 -28.31 12.71
N LYS A 294 1.86 -29.20 12.76
CA LYS A 294 3.07 -28.97 13.56
C LYS A 294 3.86 -27.83 12.91
N PRO A 295 4.00 -26.65 13.54
CA PRO A 295 4.83 -25.59 12.97
C PRO A 295 6.28 -26.06 12.94
N GLY A 296 6.96 -25.87 11.80
CA GLY A 296 8.39 -26.18 11.70
C GLY A 296 9.21 -25.37 12.72
N PRO A 297 10.26 -25.95 13.32
CA PRO A 297 11.05 -25.29 14.37
C PRO A 297 11.65 -23.96 13.93
N GLN A 298 12.05 -23.85 12.66
CA GLN A 298 12.57 -22.60 12.07
C GLN A 298 11.49 -21.50 11.98
N LYS A 299 10.26 -21.87 11.59
CA LYS A 299 9.15 -20.90 11.49
C LYS A 299 8.79 -20.37 12.88
N MET A 300 8.72 -21.26 13.88
CA MET A 300 8.38 -20.87 15.24
C MET A 300 9.48 -20.01 15.89
N SER A 301 10.76 -20.35 15.68
CA SER A 301 11.89 -19.54 16.14
C SER A 301 11.86 -18.13 15.56
N LYS A 302 11.54 -17.98 14.26
CA LYS A 302 11.38 -16.67 13.63
C LYS A 302 10.23 -15.85 14.23
N LEU A 303 9.07 -16.46 14.44
CA LEU A 303 7.91 -15.79 15.04
C LEU A 303 8.18 -15.34 16.48
N ILE A 304 8.84 -16.19 17.29
CA ILE A 304 9.24 -15.84 18.65
C ILE A 304 10.24 -14.68 18.64
N SER A 305 11.26 -14.73 17.76
CA SER A 305 12.27 -13.67 17.65
C SER A 305 11.65 -12.33 17.25
N ASN A 306 10.70 -12.33 16.31
CA ASN A 306 10.01 -11.12 15.87
C ASN A 306 9.10 -10.54 16.97
N ALA A 307 8.37 -11.39 17.68
CA ALA A 307 7.53 -10.96 18.79
C ALA A 307 8.37 -10.44 19.98
N GLN A 308 9.54 -11.05 20.22
CA GLN A 308 10.49 -10.60 21.23
C GLN A 308 11.06 -9.23 20.89
N SER A 309 11.57 -9.03 19.66
CA SER A 309 12.14 -7.76 19.25
C SER A 309 11.11 -6.63 19.27
N SER A 310 9.87 -6.88 18.81
CA SER A 310 8.81 -5.87 18.86
C SER A 310 8.38 -5.53 20.29
N THR A 311 8.38 -6.52 21.19
CA THR A 311 8.06 -6.28 22.62
C THR A 311 9.15 -5.45 23.30
N GLU A 312 10.42 -5.72 23.04
CA GLU A 312 11.52 -4.95 23.61
C GLU A 312 11.58 -3.52 23.03
N LEU A 313 11.28 -3.33 21.75
CA LEU A 313 11.17 -2.00 21.14
C LEU A 313 10.09 -1.15 21.82
N VAL A 314 8.89 -1.71 22.01
CA VAL A 314 7.77 -1.00 22.65
C VAL A 314 8.10 -0.64 24.11
N LYS A 315 8.79 -1.53 24.85
CA LYS A 315 9.30 -1.21 26.20
C LYS A 315 10.32 -0.08 26.18
N HIS A 316 11.26 -0.14 25.23
CA HIS A 316 12.29 0.88 25.12
C HIS A 316 11.71 2.27 24.81
N LEU A 317 10.79 2.36 23.84
CA LEU A 317 10.12 3.61 23.49
C LEU A 317 9.28 4.16 24.64
N SER A 318 8.54 3.30 25.35
CA SER A 318 7.78 3.69 26.55
C SER A 318 8.70 4.22 27.65
N GLN A 319 9.84 3.56 27.90
CA GLN A 319 10.81 4.01 28.89
C GLN A 319 11.49 5.32 28.48
N LEU A 320 11.85 5.48 27.21
CA LEU A 320 12.45 6.70 26.64
C LEU A 320 11.52 7.90 26.80
N LEU A 321 10.22 7.71 26.56
CA LEU A 321 9.20 8.74 26.76
C LEU A 321 9.09 9.18 28.22
N LEU A 322 9.20 8.25 29.17
CA LEU A 322 9.19 8.54 30.61
C LEU A 322 10.48 9.22 31.08
N SER A 323 11.65 8.72 30.66
CA SER A 323 12.94 9.17 31.18
C SER A 323 13.47 10.44 30.50
N GLU A 324 13.34 10.54 29.18
CA GLU A 324 13.97 11.61 28.39
C GLU A 324 12.96 12.69 27.96
N CYS A 325 11.70 12.32 27.75
CA CYS A 325 10.67 13.26 27.27
C CYS A 325 9.70 13.75 28.36
N GLN A 326 9.88 13.32 29.61
CA GLN A 326 8.98 13.62 30.75
C GLN A 326 7.49 13.40 30.40
N ALA A 327 7.19 12.38 29.60
CA ALA A 327 5.84 12.03 29.24
C ALA A 327 5.08 11.48 30.44
N SER A 328 3.77 11.70 30.48
CA SER A 328 2.89 11.05 31.45
C SER A 328 2.80 9.55 31.20
N ALA A 329 2.44 8.77 32.24
CA ALA A 329 2.26 7.32 32.11
C ALA A 329 1.22 6.92 31.05
N ASP A 330 0.23 7.78 30.82
CA ASP A 330 -0.80 7.61 29.80
C ASP A 330 -0.24 7.83 28.39
N GLU A 331 0.57 8.88 28.18
CA GLU A 331 1.24 9.16 26.89
C GLU A 331 2.26 8.08 26.52
N ALA A 332 2.98 7.55 27.52
CA ALA A 332 3.93 6.45 27.36
C ALA A 332 3.24 5.06 27.30
N GLN A 333 1.90 5.01 27.38
CA GLN A 333 1.07 3.80 27.32
C GLN A 333 1.57 2.65 28.20
N VAL A 334 2.06 2.95 29.41
CA VAL A 334 2.78 2.00 30.28
C VAL A 334 1.96 0.74 30.55
N GLU A 335 0.65 0.88 30.79
CA GLU A 335 -0.26 -0.25 31.02
C GLU A 335 -0.38 -1.16 29.80
N THR A 336 -0.51 -0.57 28.60
CA THR A 336 -0.63 -1.32 27.35
C THR A 336 0.66 -2.06 27.03
N VAL A 337 1.82 -1.41 27.25
CA VAL A 337 3.13 -2.04 27.08
C VAL A 337 3.33 -3.21 28.06
N ALA A 338 2.93 -3.03 29.32
CA ALA A 338 2.99 -4.08 30.33
C ALA A 338 2.07 -5.27 29.97
N GLU A 339 0.87 -5.01 29.47
CA GLU A 339 -0.06 -6.05 28.99
C GLU A 339 0.54 -6.84 27.82
N LEU A 340 1.12 -6.16 26.82
CA LEU A 340 1.77 -6.81 25.67
C LEU A 340 2.96 -7.66 26.10
N ALA A 341 3.78 -7.17 27.04
CA ALA A 341 4.90 -7.92 27.58
C ALA A 341 4.45 -9.17 28.33
N LEU A 342 3.40 -9.07 29.16
CA LEU A 342 2.83 -10.21 29.88
C LEU A 342 2.22 -11.23 28.91
N ARG A 343 1.55 -10.75 27.86
CA ARG A 343 0.97 -11.58 26.80
C ARG A 343 2.06 -12.35 26.05
N PHE A 344 3.18 -11.70 25.70
CA PHE A 344 4.32 -12.37 25.10
C PHE A 344 4.89 -13.48 26.02
N GLN A 345 5.12 -13.18 27.31
CA GLN A 345 5.62 -14.16 28.27
C GLN A 345 4.67 -15.36 28.41
N THR A 346 3.36 -15.12 28.41
CA THR A 346 2.33 -16.17 28.47
C THR A 346 2.34 -17.04 27.21
N LEU A 347 2.48 -16.46 26.02
CA LEU A 347 2.59 -17.24 24.79
C LEU A 347 3.89 -18.06 24.76
N LEU A 348 4.99 -17.50 25.27
CA LEU A 348 6.27 -18.20 25.36
C LEU A 348 6.20 -19.40 26.32
N SER A 349 5.53 -19.26 27.46
CA SER A 349 5.34 -20.37 28.40
C SER A 349 4.46 -21.46 27.81
N GLN A 350 3.34 -21.11 27.16
CA GLN A 350 2.47 -22.05 26.45
C GLN A 350 3.23 -22.83 25.36
N TRP A 351 4.08 -22.16 24.58
CA TRP A 351 4.91 -22.81 23.59
C TRP A 351 5.91 -23.79 24.22
N LYS A 352 6.63 -23.39 25.29
CA LYS A 352 7.57 -24.27 25.99
C LYS A 352 6.88 -25.51 26.56
N THR A 353 5.70 -25.36 27.15
CA THR A 353 4.90 -26.49 27.64
C THR A 353 4.50 -27.43 26.49
N ARG A 354 4.03 -26.88 25.36
CA ARG A 354 3.71 -27.66 24.17
C ARG A 354 4.93 -28.40 23.62
N GLN A 355 6.08 -27.74 23.54
CA GLN A 355 7.33 -28.35 23.08
C GLN A 355 7.77 -29.50 23.99
N GLN A 356 7.70 -29.33 25.31
CA GLN A 356 8.01 -30.41 26.27
C GLN A 356 7.03 -31.58 26.15
N GLN A 357 5.74 -31.31 25.93
CA GLN A 357 4.74 -32.35 25.70
C GLN A 357 4.99 -33.10 24.38
N ASP A 358 5.33 -32.38 23.32
CA ASP A 358 5.70 -32.97 22.03
C ASP A 358 6.97 -33.83 22.15
N GLN A 359 7.99 -33.37 22.87
CA GLN A 359 9.21 -34.13 23.11
C GLN A 359 8.94 -35.40 23.93
N LYS A 360 8.16 -35.31 25.02
CA LYS A 360 7.73 -36.47 25.81
C LYS A 360 6.89 -37.44 24.99
N SER A 361 5.96 -36.96 24.16
CA SER A 361 5.15 -37.82 23.28
C SER A 361 5.98 -38.52 22.21
N SER A 362 7.01 -37.84 21.68
CA SER A 362 7.94 -38.41 20.71
C SER A 362 8.85 -39.45 21.35
N GLU A 363 9.30 -39.25 22.58
CA GLU A 363 10.08 -40.23 23.33
C GLU A 363 9.23 -41.46 23.70
N VAL A 364 8.00 -41.26 24.16
CA VAL A 364 7.05 -42.36 24.44
C VAL A 364 6.74 -43.12 23.15
N GLY A 365 6.48 -42.46 22.02
CA GLY A 365 6.23 -43.13 20.73
C GLY A 365 7.46 -43.86 20.16
N ARG A 366 8.67 -43.34 20.42
CA ARG A 366 9.94 -43.99 20.07
C ARG A 366 10.24 -45.21 20.95
N LEU A 367 9.76 -45.19 22.20
CA LEU A 367 9.92 -46.29 23.16
C LEU A 367 8.81 -47.35 23.08
N THR A 368 7.62 -47.01 22.57
CA THR A 368 6.44 -47.91 22.61
C THR A 368 5.93 -48.40 21.25
N CYS A 369 6.38 -47.84 20.12
CA CYS A 369 5.94 -48.31 18.79
C CYS A 369 7.10 -48.93 17.97
N PRO A 370 7.13 -50.26 17.81
CA PRO A 370 8.14 -50.95 17.00
C PRO A 370 8.19 -50.51 15.53
N LEU A 371 7.09 -49.97 15.00
CA LEU A 371 6.91 -49.62 13.58
C LEU A 371 7.25 -48.16 13.24
N CYS A 372 7.59 -47.31 14.22
CA CYS A 372 7.75 -45.86 14.00
C CYS A 372 9.20 -45.37 14.00
N THR A 373 10.19 -46.26 14.08
CA THR A 373 11.61 -45.88 13.91
C THR A 373 12.18 -46.52 12.65
N GLN A 374 12.83 -45.71 11.81
CA GLN A 374 13.41 -46.14 10.53
C GLN A 374 14.44 -47.28 10.68
N ARG A 375 15.08 -47.35 11.85
CA ARG A 375 16.02 -48.42 12.23
C ARG A 375 15.31 -49.77 12.43
N ASN A 376 14.10 -49.78 12.98
CA ASN A 376 13.31 -51.00 13.13
C ASN A 376 12.73 -51.46 11.79
N TRP A 377 12.41 -50.55 10.87
CA TRP A 377 12.03 -50.91 9.51
C TRP A 377 13.16 -51.62 8.76
N GLN A 378 14.39 -51.11 8.86
CA GLN A 378 15.55 -51.77 8.25
C GLN A 378 15.83 -53.16 8.84
N GLN A 379 15.46 -53.36 10.11
CA GLN A 379 15.61 -54.63 10.78
C GLN A 379 14.50 -55.61 10.39
N ILE A 380 13.25 -55.17 10.33
CA ILE A 380 12.11 -55.96 9.81
C ILE A 380 12.34 -56.34 8.34
N ASP A 381 12.86 -55.43 7.53
CA ASP A 381 13.16 -55.70 6.11
C ASP A 381 14.29 -56.72 5.95
N ASN A 382 15.32 -56.65 6.81
CA ASN A 382 16.35 -57.69 6.88
C ASN A 382 15.81 -59.05 7.34
N ASP A 383 14.94 -59.05 8.34
CA ASP A 383 14.38 -60.27 8.91
C ASP A 383 13.37 -60.92 7.95
N LEU A 384 12.62 -60.12 7.18
CA LEU A 384 11.76 -60.57 6.08
C LEU A 384 12.54 -61.11 4.89
N TRP A 385 13.73 -60.57 4.60
CA TRP A 385 14.61 -61.10 3.56
C TRP A 385 15.28 -62.42 3.97
N ARG A 386 15.43 -62.67 5.28
CA ARG A 386 16.03 -63.89 5.83
C ARG A 386 15.05 -65.06 5.92
N LEU A 387 13.75 -64.78 6.08
CA LEU A 387 12.67 -65.77 5.99
C LEU A 387 12.37 -66.09 4.52
#